data_AF-A0A0N8SN58-F1
#
_entry.id   AF-A0A0N8SN58-F1
#
_cell.length_a   1.000
_cell.length_b   1.000
_cell.length_c   1.000
_cell.angle_alpha   90.00
_cell.angle_beta   90.00
_cell.angle_gamma   90.00
#
_symmetry.space_group_name_H-M   'P 1'
#
loop_
_entity.id
_entity.type
_entity.pdbx_description
1 polymer ?
#
loop_
_entity_poly.entity_id
_entity_poly.type
_entity_poly.pdbx_seq_one_letter_code
_entity_poly.pdbx_strand_id
1 'polypeptide(L)'
;KKMVPAYHLPDAVRFNDVLKKGHGRPVAEVSPDRADVAVLQYTGGTTGVAKGAMLTHRNLIANMLQCRALMASNLNEGSEILITPLPLYHIYAFTFHCMAMMLIGNHNVLISNPRDLPAMVKELSKWKFSGFVGLNTLFVALCNNEAFRNLDFSALKVTLSGGMALQLAAAERWKQVTNCPICEGYGMTETSPVATVNPIQKIQMGTIGIPVPSTLCRVIDDAGNELAFGETGELCVKGPQVMKGY
;
A
#
# COMPACT_ATOMS: atom_id res chain seq x y z
N LYS A 1 -3.11 -29.11 2.59
CA LYS A 1 -2.45 -29.36 3.89
C LYS A 1 -2.36 -28.03 4.63
N LYS A 2 -2.99 -27.86 5.80
CA LYS A 2 -2.88 -26.60 6.55
C LYS A 2 -1.41 -26.43 6.97
N MET A 3 -0.72 -25.46 6.38
CA MET A 3 0.70 -25.18 6.63
C MET A 3 0.97 -24.59 8.03
N VAL A 4 -0.09 -24.26 8.78
CA VAL A 4 0.01 -23.69 10.12
C VAL A 4 -0.26 -24.78 11.15
N PRO A 5 0.70 -25.12 12.02
CA PRO A 5 0.49 -26.03 13.15
C PRO A 5 -0.68 -25.57 14.03
N ALA A 6 -1.29 -26.51 14.75
CA ALA A 6 -2.20 -26.13 15.83
C ALA A 6 -1.42 -25.34 16.89
N TYR A 7 -1.94 -24.19 17.30
CA TYR A 7 -1.39 -23.36 18.37
C TYR A 7 -2.49 -23.06 19.39
N HIS A 8 -2.10 -22.85 20.64
CA HIS A 8 -3.00 -22.48 21.72
C HIS A 8 -2.51 -21.19 22.37
N LEU A 9 -3.38 -20.19 22.42
CA LEU A 9 -3.17 -18.94 23.12
C LEU A 9 -4.20 -18.91 24.26
N PRO A 10 -3.79 -19.04 25.54
CA PRO A 10 -4.71 -19.22 26.67
C PRO A 10 -5.82 -18.16 26.75
N ASP A 11 -5.48 -16.92 26.43
CA ASP A 11 -6.41 -15.77 26.51
C ASP A 11 -7.10 -15.45 25.17
N ALA A 12 -6.87 -16.25 24.12
CA ALA A 12 -7.49 -15.97 22.82
C ALA A 12 -8.98 -16.34 22.81
N VAL A 13 -9.80 -15.37 22.42
CA VAL A 13 -11.23 -15.59 22.16
C VAL A 13 -11.41 -15.85 20.66
N ARG A 14 -12.16 -16.90 20.30
CA ARG A 14 -12.46 -17.16 18.89
C ARG A 14 -13.34 -16.05 18.33
N PHE A 15 -13.05 -15.61 17.12
CA PHE A 15 -13.81 -14.55 16.43
C PHE A 15 -15.33 -14.79 16.44
N ASN A 16 -15.78 -16.02 16.12
CA ASN A 16 -17.20 -16.36 16.13
C ASN A 16 -17.85 -16.27 17.52
N ASP A 17 -17.10 -16.49 18.60
CA ASP A 17 -17.62 -16.37 19.96
C ASP A 17 -17.75 -14.89 20.36
N VAL A 18 -16.82 -14.04 19.91
CA VAL A 18 -16.93 -12.58 20.05
C VAL A 18 -18.17 -12.06 19.31
N LEU A 19 -18.35 -12.46 18.05
CA LEU A 19 -19.53 -12.05 17.25
C LEU A 19 -20.84 -12.47 17.91
N LYS A 20 -20.93 -13.71 18.43
CA LYS A 20 -22.12 -14.19 19.16
C LYS A 20 -22.38 -13.37 20.42
N LYS A 21 -21.35 -13.04 21.21
CA LYS A 21 -21.50 -12.23 22.43
C LYS A 21 -21.97 -10.81 22.13
N GLY A 22 -21.54 -10.24 21.01
CA GLY A 22 -21.92 -8.89 20.58
C GLY A 22 -23.28 -8.81 19.87
N HIS A 23 -23.85 -9.94 19.44
CA HIS A 23 -25.10 -9.96 18.67
C HIS A 23 -26.24 -9.27 19.42
N GLY A 24 -26.91 -8.33 18.76
CA GLY A 24 -28.04 -7.57 19.31
C GLY A 24 -27.67 -6.50 20.34
N ARG A 25 -26.38 -6.30 20.63
CA ARG A 25 -25.92 -5.19 21.47
C ARG A 25 -25.76 -3.92 20.64
N PRO A 26 -26.12 -2.74 21.17
CA PRO A 26 -25.81 -1.49 20.49
C PRO A 26 -24.29 -1.30 20.39
N VAL A 27 -23.84 -0.68 19.31
CA VAL A 27 -22.45 -0.24 19.18
C VAL A 27 -22.22 0.90 20.18
N ALA A 28 -21.28 0.71 21.10
CA ALA A 28 -20.81 1.79 21.96
C ALA A 28 -19.64 2.47 21.26
N GLU A 29 -19.77 3.75 20.95
CA GLU A 29 -18.66 4.53 20.41
C GLU A 29 -17.54 4.63 21.44
N VAL A 30 -16.33 4.31 21.01
CA VAL A 30 -15.10 4.51 21.78
C VAL A 30 -14.39 5.74 21.25
N SER A 31 -13.73 6.48 22.13
CA SER A 31 -12.91 7.65 21.78
C SER A 31 -11.45 7.39 22.14
N PRO A 32 -10.72 6.57 21.37
CA PRO A 32 -9.31 6.30 21.63
C PRO A 32 -8.48 7.59 21.50
N ASP A 33 -7.37 7.67 22.23
CA ASP A 33 -6.41 8.76 22.04
C ASP A 33 -5.67 8.57 20.71
N ARG A 34 -5.31 9.68 20.06
CA ARG A 34 -4.55 9.65 18.80
C ARG A 34 -3.20 8.93 18.91
N ALA A 35 -2.60 8.86 20.10
CA ALA A 35 -1.34 8.19 20.38
C ALA A 35 -1.51 6.71 20.78
N ASP A 36 -2.74 6.22 20.91
CA ASP A 36 -3.02 4.81 21.12
C ASP A 36 -2.63 4.00 19.87
N VAL A 37 -2.10 2.80 20.12
CA VAL A 37 -1.73 1.87 19.06
C VAL A 37 -2.99 1.32 18.41
N ALA A 38 -3.12 1.52 17.09
CA ALA A 38 -4.23 1.04 16.30
C ALA A 38 -3.92 -0.31 15.64
N VAL A 39 -2.68 -0.50 15.16
CA VAL A 39 -2.26 -1.70 14.44
C VAL A 39 -0.85 -2.10 14.85
N LEU A 40 -0.64 -3.40 15.05
CA LEU A 40 0.68 -4.03 15.12
C LEU A 40 0.98 -4.70 13.78
N GLN A 41 1.80 -4.04 12.97
CA GLN A 41 2.16 -4.58 11.68
C GLN A 41 3.48 -5.34 11.77
N TYR A 42 3.42 -6.66 11.60
CA TYR A 42 4.62 -7.49 11.65
C TYR A 42 5.44 -7.37 10.37
N THR A 43 6.74 -7.20 10.53
CA THR A 43 7.73 -7.17 9.45
C THR A 43 8.64 -8.39 9.50
N GLY A 44 8.93 -8.93 8.31
CA GLY A 44 9.88 -10.03 8.16
C GLY A 44 11.29 -9.47 8.13
N GLY A 45 12.02 -9.54 9.24
CA GLY A 45 13.47 -9.41 9.19
C GLY A 45 14.05 -10.61 8.46
N THR A 46 14.90 -10.39 7.45
CA THR A 46 15.56 -11.48 6.69
C THR A 46 16.54 -12.30 7.56
N THR A 47 16.79 -11.88 8.80
CA THR A 47 17.81 -12.44 9.68
C THR A 47 17.37 -12.63 11.15
N GLY A 48 16.08 -12.46 11.51
CA GLY A 48 15.65 -12.48 12.92
C GLY A 48 14.16 -12.73 13.19
N VAL A 49 13.78 -12.67 14.47
CA VAL A 49 12.38 -12.78 14.95
C VAL A 49 11.55 -11.62 14.38
N ALA A 50 10.35 -11.92 13.88
CA ALA A 50 9.45 -10.91 13.36
C ALA A 50 9.13 -9.85 14.43
N LYS A 51 9.24 -8.57 14.07
CA LYS A 51 8.98 -7.43 14.95
C LYS A 51 7.66 -6.78 14.56
N GLY A 52 6.87 -6.36 15.54
CA GLY A 52 5.60 -5.68 15.31
C GLY A 52 5.79 -4.17 15.37
N ALA A 53 5.74 -3.47 14.23
CA ALA A 53 5.74 -2.02 14.24
C ALA A 53 4.43 -1.51 14.85
N MET A 54 4.53 -0.70 15.91
CA MET A 54 3.41 -0.05 16.56
C MET A 54 2.98 1.18 15.76
N LEU A 55 1.85 1.06 15.06
CA LEU A 55 1.24 2.17 14.33
C LEU A 55 0.08 2.74 15.14
N THR A 56 0.17 4.02 15.47
CA THR A 56 -0.89 4.72 16.20
C THR A 56 -2.02 5.17 15.28
N HIS A 57 -3.18 5.53 15.85
CA HIS A 57 -4.25 6.19 15.10
C HIS A 57 -3.73 7.42 14.34
N ARG A 58 -2.90 8.25 15.00
CA ARG A 58 -2.29 9.42 14.37
C ARG A 58 -1.41 9.06 13.18
N ASN A 59 -0.61 8.00 13.26
CA ASN A 59 0.29 7.62 12.17
C ASN A 59 -0.49 7.24 10.90
N LEU A 60 -1.50 6.38 11.05
CA LEU A 60 -2.33 5.91 9.93
C LEU A 60 -3.14 7.06 9.31
N ILE A 61 -3.79 7.88 10.14
CA ILE A 61 -4.58 9.03 9.65
C ILE A 61 -3.69 10.04 8.94
N ALA A 62 -2.50 10.34 9.49
CA ALA A 62 -1.56 11.24 8.85
C ALA A 62 -1.14 10.74 7.46
N ASN A 63 -0.79 9.46 7.34
CA ASN A 63 -0.40 8.91 6.04
C ASN A 63 -1.55 8.84 5.05
N MET A 64 -2.75 8.49 5.51
CA MET A 64 -3.96 8.52 4.70
C MET A 64 -4.22 9.92 4.11
N LEU A 65 -4.12 10.97 4.92
CA LEU A 65 -4.33 12.36 4.48
C LEU A 65 -3.19 12.85 3.58
N GLN A 66 -1.94 12.46 3.86
CA GLN A 66 -0.78 12.72 3.02
C GLN A 66 -0.96 12.10 1.62
N CYS A 67 -1.37 10.83 1.55
CA CYS A 67 -1.64 10.14 0.29
C CYS A 67 -2.82 10.77 -0.47
N ARG A 68 -3.90 11.14 0.23
CA ARG A 68 -5.04 11.84 -0.39
C ARG A 68 -4.59 13.11 -1.11
N ALA A 69 -3.73 13.92 -0.48
CA ALA A 69 -3.22 15.15 -1.08
C ALA A 69 -2.46 14.90 -2.39
N LEU A 70 -1.75 13.78 -2.51
CA LEU A 70 -0.96 13.42 -3.69
C LEU A 70 -1.80 12.80 -4.81
N MET A 71 -2.97 12.24 -4.49
CA MET A 71 -3.88 11.63 -5.46
C MET A 71 -5.03 12.54 -5.90
N ALA A 72 -5.30 13.63 -5.17
CA ALA A 72 -6.46 14.49 -5.37
C ALA A 72 -6.57 15.10 -6.78
N SER A 73 -5.46 15.22 -7.50
CA SER A 73 -5.44 15.73 -8.88
C SER A 73 -5.67 14.67 -9.96
N ASN A 74 -5.75 13.39 -9.58
CA ASN A 74 -5.85 12.26 -10.52
C ASN A 74 -7.05 11.35 -10.25
N LEU A 75 -7.52 11.29 -9.00
CA LEU A 75 -8.65 10.48 -8.57
C LEU A 75 -9.77 11.38 -8.08
N ASN A 76 -10.97 11.11 -8.58
CA ASN A 76 -12.20 11.71 -8.12
C ASN A 76 -12.68 11.01 -6.85
N GLU A 77 -13.42 11.74 -6.01
CA GLU A 77 -14.07 11.16 -4.84
C GLU A 77 -15.36 10.42 -5.26
N GLY A 78 -15.58 9.24 -4.69
CA GLY A 78 -16.81 8.46 -4.81
C GLY A 78 -17.02 7.73 -6.14
N SER A 79 -16.13 7.90 -7.12
CA SER A 79 -16.38 7.43 -8.50
C SER A 79 -15.30 6.51 -9.08
N GLU A 80 -14.22 6.23 -8.34
CA GLU A 80 -13.12 5.42 -8.87
C GLU A 80 -13.29 3.95 -8.51
N ILE A 81 -12.85 3.08 -9.44
CA ILE A 81 -12.79 1.63 -9.24
C ILE A 81 -11.32 1.23 -9.17
N LEU A 82 -10.90 0.68 -8.04
CA LEU A 82 -9.52 0.32 -7.74
C LEU A 82 -9.38 -1.18 -7.63
N ILE A 83 -8.45 -1.75 -8.37
CA ILE A 83 -8.12 -3.17 -8.24
C ILE A 83 -7.22 -3.36 -7.02
N THR A 84 -7.62 -4.30 -6.16
CA THR A 84 -6.90 -4.69 -4.94
C THR A 84 -6.34 -6.11 -5.12
N PRO A 85 -5.19 -6.28 -5.80
CA PRO A 85 -4.59 -7.59 -6.02
C PRO A 85 -3.54 -7.95 -4.97
N LEU A 86 -3.25 -7.04 -4.03
CA LEU A 86 -2.24 -7.24 -3.01
C LEU A 86 -2.87 -7.67 -1.68
N PRO A 87 -2.19 -8.48 -0.86
CA PRO A 87 -2.77 -8.98 0.38
C PRO A 87 -3.06 -7.86 1.38
N LEU A 88 -4.32 -7.78 1.85
CA LEU A 88 -4.78 -6.73 2.77
C LEU A 88 -4.12 -6.76 4.16
N TYR A 89 -3.41 -7.83 4.52
CA TYR A 89 -2.61 -7.87 5.75
C TYR A 89 -1.27 -7.14 5.61
N HIS A 90 -0.86 -6.77 4.38
CA HIS A 90 0.34 -6.00 4.15
C HIS A 90 -0.01 -4.50 4.21
N ILE A 91 0.78 -3.72 4.95
CA ILE A 91 0.50 -2.31 5.25
C ILE A 91 0.24 -1.42 4.02
N TYR A 92 0.89 -1.72 2.90
CA TYR A 92 0.65 -1.05 1.61
C TYR A 92 -0.80 -1.19 1.17
N ALA A 93 -1.27 -2.43 0.99
CA ALA A 93 -2.63 -2.70 0.54
C ALA A 93 -3.65 -2.27 1.60
N PHE A 94 -3.35 -2.51 2.88
CA PHE A 94 -4.19 -2.10 4.01
C PHE A 94 -4.47 -0.59 3.99
N THR A 95 -3.43 0.22 4.03
CA THR A 95 -3.58 1.68 4.13
C THR A 95 -4.18 2.27 2.86
N PHE A 96 -3.78 1.77 1.69
CA PHE A 96 -4.33 2.28 0.43
C PHE A 96 -5.80 1.91 0.26
N HIS A 97 -6.14 0.62 0.32
CA HIS A 97 -7.49 0.14 -0.02
C HIS A 97 -8.48 0.24 1.14
N CYS A 98 -8.07 -0.14 2.36
CA CYS A 98 -8.97 -0.15 3.52
C CYS A 98 -9.06 1.21 4.23
N MET A 99 -8.19 2.17 3.90
CA MET A 99 -8.22 3.49 4.53
C MET A 99 -8.35 4.62 3.50
N ALA A 100 -7.32 4.86 2.68
CA ALA A 100 -7.30 6.01 1.78
C ALA A 100 -8.44 5.99 0.74
N MET A 101 -8.70 4.85 0.11
CA MET A 101 -9.79 4.72 -0.86
C MET A 101 -11.18 4.75 -0.20
N MET A 102 -11.30 4.22 1.01
CA MET A 102 -12.55 4.31 1.78
C MET A 102 -12.85 5.74 2.23
N LEU A 103 -11.83 6.51 2.61
CA LEU A 103 -11.96 7.93 3.00
C LEU A 103 -12.61 8.76 1.90
N ILE A 104 -12.26 8.49 0.64
CA ILE A 104 -12.77 9.20 -0.53
C ILE A 104 -13.95 8.48 -1.19
N GLY A 105 -14.54 7.46 -0.53
CA GLY A 105 -15.75 6.78 -1.00
C GLY A 105 -15.60 5.91 -2.25
N ASN A 106 -14.36 5.52 -2.62
CA ASN A 106 -14.10 4.77 -3.84
C ASN A 106 -14.33 3.26 -3.71
N HIS A 107 -14.54 2.59 -4.85
CA HIS A 107 -14.86 1.17 -4.91
C HIS A 107 -13.60 0.30 -5.05
N ASN A 108 -13.39 -0.64 -4.14
CA ASN A 108 -12.28 -1.59 -4.18
C ASN A 108 -12.74 -2.97 -4.66
N VAL A 109 -12.12 -3.47 -5.73
CA VAL A 109 -12.34 -4.83 -6.25
C VAL A 109 -11.24 -5.74 -5.70
N LEU A 110 -11.59 -6.60 -4.74
CA LEU A 110 -10.66 -7.54 -4.12
C LEU A 110 -10.39 -8.74 -5.03
N ILE A 111 -9.13 -8.94 -5.43
CA ILE A 111 -8.67 -10.15 -6.09
C ILE A 111 -8.06 -11.07 -5.03
N SER A 112 -8.82 -12.05 -4.58
CA SER A 112 -8.44 -12.94 -3.46
C SER A 112 -7.26 -13.86 -3.78
N ASN A 113 -7.07 -14.21 -5.06
CA ASN A 113 -5.93 -15.01 -5.52
C ASN A 113 -5.31 -14.41 -6.78
N PRO A 114 -4.38 -13.43 -6.65
CA PRO A 114 -3.72 -12.80 -7.79
C PRO A 114 -2.76 -13.72 -8.54
N ARG A 115 -2.48 -14.93 -8.02
CA ARG A 115 -1.62 -15.92 -8.70
C ARG A 115 -2.37 -16.72 -9.77
N ASP A 116 -3.69 -16.79 -9.67
CA ASP A 116 -4.54 -17.36 -10.72
C ASP A 116 -4.81 -16.28 -11.78
N LEU A 117 -3.86 -16.10 -12.69
CA LEU A 117 -3.94 -15.06 -13.72
C LEU A 117 -5.16 -15.21 -14.63
N PRO A 118 -5.55 -16.40 -15.11
CA PRO A 118 -6.79 -16.54 -15.89
C PRO A 118 -8.03 -16.04 -15.13
N ALA A 119 -8.19 -16.42 -13.85
CA ALA A 119 -9.31 -15.95 -13.04
C ALA A 119 -9.24 -14.45 -12.77
N MET A 120 -8.04 -13.92 -12.46
CA MET A 120 -7.82 -12.50 -12.25
C MET A 120 -8.19 -11.69 -13.49
N VAL A 121 -7.67 -12.03 -14.66
CA VAL A 121 -7.94 -11.30 -15.92
C VAL A 121 -9.43 -11.36 -16.28
N LYS A 122 -10.08 -12.51 -16.08
CA LYS A 122 -11.53 -12.66 -16.24
C LYS A 122 -12.33 -11.77 -15.27
N GLU A 123 -11.82 -11.54 -14.07
CA GLU A 123 -12.45 -10.62 -13.13
C GLU A 123 -12.23 -9.17 -13.59
N LEU A 124 -11.00 -8.81 -13.96
CA LEU A 124 -10.66 -7.47 -14.45
C LEU A 124 -11.50 -7.04 -15.65
N SER A 125 -11.84 -7.96 -16.56
CA SER A 125 -12.65 -7.65 -17.75
C SER A 125 -14.07 -7.18 -17.44
N LYS A 126 -14.55 -7.36 -16.21
CA LYS A 126 -15.87 -6.88 -15.76
C LYS A 126 -15.87 -5.42 -15.33
N TRP A 127 -14.70 -4.82 -15.14
CA TRP A 127 -14.55 -3.52 -14.49
C TRP A 127 -13.85 -2.53 -15.43
N LYS A 128 -14.42 -1.33 -15.55
CA LYS A 128 -13.71 -0.17 -16.09
C LYS A 128 -12.93 0.50 -14.97
N PHE A 129 -11.82 -0.11 -14.58
CA PHE A 129 -11.07 0.31 -13.40
C PHE A 129 -10.21 1.55 -13.67
N SER A 130 -10.16 2.44 -12.69
CA SER A 130 -9.43 3.70 -12.74
C SER A 130 -8.06 3.63 -12.10
N GLY A 131 -7.84 2.65 -11.22
CA GLY A 131 -6.57 2.49 -10.55
C GLY A 131 -6.17 1.04 -10.32
N PHE A 132 -4.87 0.82 -10.36
CA PHE A 132 -4.27 -0.49 -10.14
C PHE A 132 -3.04 -0.34 -9.24
N VAL A 133 -2.88 -1.27 -8.29
CA VAL A 133 -1.64 -1.37 -7.51
C VAL A 133 -0.97 -2.70 -7.80
N GLY A 134 0.36 -2.73 -7.87
CA GLY A 134 1.07 -3.96 -8.19
C GLY A 134 2.54 -3.95 -7.81
N LEU A 135 3.20 -5.04 -8.21
CA LEU A 135 4.63 -5.30 -8.04
C LEU A 135 5.19 -5.78 -9.39
N ASN A 136 6.51 -5.66 -9.59
CA ASN A 136 7.19 -6.06 -10.83
C ASN A 136 6.71 -7.39 -11.41
N THR A 137 6.69 -8.44 -10.59
CA THR A 137 6.33 -9.80 -11.03
C THR A 137 4.89 -9.87 -11.53
N LEU A 138 3.96 -9.17 -10.89
CA LEU A 138 2.56 -9.11 -11.29
C LEU A 138 2.37 -8.30 -12.58
N PHE A 139 3.05 -7.15 -12.70
CA PHE A 139 3.01 -6.34 -13.92
C PHE A 139 3.51 -7.14 -15.13
N VAL A 140 4.65 -7.82 -15.00
CA VAL A 140 5.22 -8.66 -16.06
C VAL A 140 4.28 -9.82 -16.41
N ALA A 141 3.76 -10.51 -15.39
CA ALA A 141 2.89 -11.65 -15.59
C ALA A 141 1.58 -11.28 -16.33
N LEU A 142 0.95 -10.16 -15.96
CA LEU A 142 -0.24 -9.65 -16.63
C LEU A 142 0.07 -9.20 -18.06
N CYS A 143 1.14 -8.44 -18.28
CA CYS A 143 1.52 -7.99 -19.61
C CYS A 143 1.90 -9.14 -20.56
N ASN A 144 2.30 -10.30 -20.03
CA ASN A 144 2.56 -11.52 -20.81
C ASN A 144 1.27 -12.30 -21.13
N ASN A 145 0.17 -12.04 -20.43
CA ASN A 145 -1.14 -12.65 -20.71
C ASN A 145 -1.84 -11.92 -21.88
N GLU A 146 -2.24 -12.66 -22.90
CA GLU A 146 -2.90 -12.09 -24.09
C GLU A 146 -4.27 -11.48 -23.79
N ALA A 147 -5.10 -12.16 -23.00
CA ALA A 147 -6.42 -11.65 -22.63
C ALA A 147 -6.33 -10.35 -21.82
N PHE A 148 -5.29 -10.18 -20.99
CA PHE A 148 -5.04 -8.92 -20.28
C PHE A 148 -4.69 -7.79 -21.25
N ARG A 149 -3.82 -8.05 -22.23
CA ARG A 149 -3.43 -7.03 -23.23
C ARG A 149 -4.60 -6.52 -24.06
N ASN A 150 -5.67 -7.32 -24.18
CA ASN A 150 -6.88 -6.98 -24.92
C ASN A 150 -7.96 -6.30 -24.06
N LEU A 151 -7.70 -6.01 -22.79
CA LEU A 151 -8.64 -5.27 -21.94
C LEU A 151 -8.72 -3.79 -22.32
N ASP A 152 -9.84 -3.16 -21.99
CA ASP A 152 -10.03 -1.72 -22.11
C ASP A 152 -9.40 -0.98 -20.92
N PHE A 153 -8.30 -0.26 -21.16
CA PHE A 153 -7.61 0.57 -20.16
C PHE A 153 -7.95 2.07 -20.28
N SER A 154 -8.95 2.45 -21.08
CA SER A 154 -9.31 3.87 -21.30
C SER A 154 -9.69 4.62 -20.01
N ALA A 155 -10.17 3.90 -19.00
CA ALA A 155 -10.50 4.46 -17.69
C ALA A 155 -9.31 4.54 -16.72
N LEU A 156 -8.18 3.87 -17.01
CA LEU A 156 -7.06 3.74 -16.08
C LEU A 156 -6.30 5.07 -15.94
N LYS A 157 -6.41 5.68 -14.75
CA LYS A 157 -5.81 6.97 -14.41
C LYS A 157 -4.49 6.83 -13.67
N VAL A 158 -4.36 5.80 -12.84
CA VAL A 158 -3.17 5.61 -11.98
C VAL A 158 -2.77 4.14 -11.87
N THR A 159 -1.48 3.88 -12.01
CA THR A 159 -0.88 2.62 -11.57
C THR A 159 0.18 2.91 -10.53
N LEU A 160 0.09 2.27 -9.36
CA LEU A 160 1.04 2.48 -8.25
C LEU A 160 1.89 1.23 -8.00
N SER A 161 3.18 1.45 -7.75
CA SER A 161 4.13 0.43 -7.33
C SER A 161 4.85 0.86 -6.05
N GLY A 162 5.13 -0.10 -5.18
CA GLY A 162 5.88 0.12 -3.94
C GLY A 162 6.37 -1.20 -3.34
N GLY A 163 7.26 -1.12 -2.35
CA GLY A 163 7.81 -2.28 -1.62
C GLY A 163 9.04 -2.94 -2.26
N MET A 164 9.33 -2.67 -3.53
CA MET A 164 10.60 -3.01 -4.18
C MET A 164 10.88 -2.04 -5.33
N ALA A 165 12.14 -1.89 -5.71
CA ALA A 165 12.53 -1.07 -6.86
C ALA A 165 11.87 -1.58 -8.15
N LEU A 166 11.23 -0.68 -8.88
CA LEU A 166 10.56 -0.93 -10.15
C LEU A 166 11.60 -1.19 -11.25
N GLN A 167 11.44 -2.31 -11.94
CA GLN A 167 12.29 -2.67 -13.07
C GLN A 167 11.85 -1.87 -14.29
N LEU A 168 12.80 -1.19 -14.95
CA LEU A 168 12.54 -0.37 -16.12
C LEU A 168 11.75 -1.13 -17.20
N ALA A 169 12.16 -2.36 -17.51
CA ALA A 169 11.48 -3.21 -18.49
C ALA A 169 10.01 -3.51 -18.12
N ALA A 170 9.70 -3.70 -16.83
CA ALA A 170 8.34 -3.91 -16.37
C ALA A 170 7.50 -2.63 -16.52
N ALA A 171 8.09 -1.47 -16.18
CA ALA A 171 7.45 -0.17 -16.30
C ALA A 171 7.15 0.22 -17.76
N GLU A 172 8.12 0.04 -18.64
CA GLU A 172 7.97 0.30 -20.08
C GLU A 172 6.92 -0.63 -20.68
N ARG A 173 6.97 -1.92 -20.35
CA ARG A 173 6.00 -2.90 -20.87
C ARG A 173 4.58 -2.60 -20.39
N TRP A 174 4.41 -2.25 -19.11
CA TRP A 174 3.11 -1.86 -18.57
C TRP A 174 2.54 -0.63 -19.26
N LYS A 175 3.36 0.41 -19.46
CA LYS A 175 2.95 1.63 -20.17
C LYS A 175 2.56 1.32 -21.62
N GLN A 176 3.31 0.46 -22.32
CA GLN A 176 2.97 0.05 -23.69
C GLN A 176 1.61 -0.67 -23.78
N VAL A 177 1.27 -1.50 -22.80
CA VAL A 177 0.03 -2.28 -22.79
C VAL A 177 -1.17 -1.44 -22.35
N THR A 178 -1.00 -0.64 -21.31
CA THR A 178 -2.12 0.04 -20.62
C THR A 178 -2.24 1.51 -20.95
N ASN A 179 -1.24 2.10 -21.62
CA ASN A 179 -1.06 3.55 -21.80
C ASN A 179 -0.95 4.35 -20.48
N CYS A 180 -0.86 3.69 -19.32
CA CYS A 180 -0.72 4.31 -18.01
C CYS A 180 0.71 4.04 -17.48
N PRO A 181 1.52 5.07 -17.18
CA PRO A 181 2.81 4.87 -16.53
C PRO A 181 2.63 4.37 -15.08
N ILE A 182 3.59 3.58 -14.62
CA ILE A 182 3.65 3.18 -13.22
C ILE A 182 4.28 4.31 -12.40
N CYS A 183 3.57 4.77 -11.38
CA CYS A 183 4.04 5.73 -10.40
C CYS A 183 4.62 4.98 -9.21
N GLU A 184 5.94 5.10 -9.01
CA GLU A 184 6.66 4.48 -7.91
C GLU A 184 6.66 5.37 -6.67
N GLY A 185 6.49 4.74 -5.50
CA GLY A 185 6.76 5.36 -4.21
C GLY A 185 7.58 4.45 -3.30
N TYR A 186 8.16 5.07 -2.28
CA TYR A 186 8.94 4.40 -1.27
C TYR A 186 8.32 4.58 0.11
N GLY A 187 8.51 3.55 0.90
CA GLY A 187 7.92 3.43 2.20
C GLY A 187 8.35 2.15 2.88
N MET A 188 8.15 2.13 4.18
CA MET A 188 8.36 0.97 5.02
C MET A 188 7.12 0.78 5.88
N THR A 189 7.04 -0.34 6.58
CA THR A 189 5.94 -0.55 7.53
C THR A 189 5.94 0.53 8.61
N GLU A 190 7.13 0.95 9.00
CA GLU A 190 7.47 1.95 9.99
C GLU A 190 7.07 3.37 9.57
N THR A 191 6.62 3.59 8.33
CA THR A 191 6.16 4.89 7.80
C THR A 191 4.69 4.89 7.36
N SER A 192 3.93 3.87 7.76
CA SER A 192 2.46 3.76 7.68
C SER A 192 1.72 3.93 6.34
N PRO A 193 2.21 3.53 5.14
CA PRO A 193 3.54 3.09 4.78
C PRO A 193 4.33 4.13 3.98
N VAL A 194 3.71 5.16 3.40
CA VAL A 194 4.36 5.96 2.36
C VAL A 194 5.24 7.05 2.97
N ALA A 195 6.51 7.09 2.59
CA ALA A 195 7.43 8.17 2.96
C ALA A 195 7.62 9.16 1.80
N THR A 196 7.78 8.64 0.59
CA THR A 196 7.97 9.42 -0.63
C THR A 196 7.19 8.80 -1.80
N VAL A 197 6.82 9.62 -2.78
CA VAL A 197 6.19 9.13 -4.02
C VAL A 197 6.44 10.09 -5.17
N ASN A 198 6.50 9.57 -6.38
CA ASN A 198 6.51 10.42 -7.57
C ASN A 198 5.18 11.18 -7.70
N PRO A 199 5.20 12.47 -8.09
CA PRO A 199 3.99 13.14 -8.54
C PRO A 199 3.47 12.45 -9.81
N ILE A 200 2.19 12.07 -9.85
CA ILE A 200 1.62 11.29 -10.97
C ILE A 200 1.78 12.02 -12.32
N GLN A 201 1.70 13.35 -12.34
CA GLN A 201 1.91 14.15 -13.55
C GLN A 201 3.38 14.31 -13.96
N LYS A 202 4.34 13.97 -13.08
CA LYS A 202 5.78 14.18 -13.27
C LYS A 202 6.57 12.97 -12.78
N ILE A 203 6.16 11.78 -13.19
CA ILE A 203 6.85 10.53 -12.82
C ILE A 203 8.27 10.55 -13.37
N GLN A 204 9.25 10.38 -12.48
CA GLN A 204 10.66 10.21 -12.84
C GLN A 204 11.06 8.76 -12.58
N MET A 205 11.17 7.98 -13.66
CA MET A 205 11.47 6.55 -13.60
C MET A 205 12.80 6.28 -12.90
N GLY A 206 12.84 5.25 -12.04
CA GLY A 206 14.04 4.92 -11.26
C GLY A 206 14.27 5.81 -10.04
N THR A 207 13.28 6.63 -9.65
CA THR A 207 13.33 7.43 -8.42
C THR A 207 12.13 7.14 -7.55
N ILE A 208 12.29 7.36 -6.25
CA ILE A 208 11.22 7.20 -5.25
C ILE A 208 10.36 8.46 -5.06
N GLY A 209 10.60 9.48 -5.90
CA GLY A 209 9.91 10.76 -5.88
C GLY A 209 10.27 11.66 -4.71
N ILE A 210 9.28 12.44 -4.26
CA ILE A 210 9.46 13.48 -3.21
C ILE A 210 8.79 13.07 -1.90
N PRO A 211 9.22 13.63 -0.74
CA PRO A 211 8.54 13.40 0.53
C PRO A 211 7.06 13.77 0.48
N VAL A 212 6.23 12.94 1.11
CA VAL A 212 4.82 13.26 1.29
C VAL A 212 4.65 14.48 2.23
N PRO A 213 3.53 15.22 2.20
CA PRO A 213 3.36 16.44 2.98
C PRO A 213 3.72 16.28 4.46
N SER A 214 4.34 17.28 5.09
CA SER A 214 4.80 17.21 6.50
C SER A 214 5.84 16.12 6.78
N THR A 215 6.61 15.69 5.77
CA THR A 215 7.71 14.73 5.92
C THR A 215 9.03 15.38 5.56
N LEU A 216 10.02 15.15 6.41
CA LEU A 216 11.41 15.53 6.18
C LEU A 216 12.22 14.28 5.87
N CYS A 217 13.08 14.39 4.86
CA CYS A 217 14.05 13.36 4.50
C CYS A 217 15.44 13.99 4.54
N ARG A 218 16.43 13.23 5.01
CA ARG A 218 17.85 13.58 4.86
C ARG A 218 18.68 12.33 4.58
N VAL A 219 19.83 12.50 3.95
CA VAL A 219 20.79 11.42 3.71
C VAL A 219 22.00 11.63 4.62
N ILE A 220 22.48 10.58 5.27
CA ILE A 220 23.58 10.66 6.24
C ILE A 220 24.71 9.67 5.95
N ASP A 221 25.91 9.99 6.41
CA ASP A 221 27.03 9.06 6.49
C ASP A 221 26.94 8.16 7.75
N ASP A 222 27.88 7.20 7.86
CA ASP A 222 27.98 6.29 9.01
C ASP A 222 28.28 7.01 10.33
N ALA A 223 28.78 8.25 10.29
CA ALA A 223 29.04 9.07 11.45
C ALA A 223 27.82 9.94 11.85
N GLY A 224 26.72 9.88 11.09
CA GLY A 224 25.49 10.64 11.33
C GLY A 224 25.49 12.06 10.79
N ASN A 225 26.51 12.45 10.01
CA ASN A 225 26.58 13.76 9.36
C ASN A 225 25.68 13.79 8.13
N GLU A 226 25.06 14.94 7.87
CA GLU A 226 24.25 15.15 6.67
C GLU A 226 25.15 15.24 5.43
N LEU A 227 24.78 14.49 4.40
CA LEU A 227 25.49 14.44 3.12
C LEU A 227 24.95 15.45 2.12
N ALA A 228 25.79 15.87 1.17
CA ALA A 228 25.40 16.79 0.12
C ALA A 228 24.52 16.12 -0.95
N PHE A 229 23.86 16.93 -1.77
CA PHE A 229 23.04 16.43 -2.88
C PHE A 229 23.87 15.60 -3.86
N GLY A 230 23.41 14.39 -4.17
CA GLY A 230 24.06 13.45 -5.09
C GLY A 230 24.98 12.43 -4.40
N GLU A 231 25.24 12.56 -3.10
CA GLU A 231 26.00 11.58 -2.34
C GLU A 231 25.13 10.40 -1.89
N THR A 232 25.76 9.24 -1.70
CA THR A 232 25.10 8.00 -1.29
C THR A 232 25.30 7.78 0.21
N GLY A 233 24.21 7.52 0.93
CA GLY A 233 24.22 7.26 2.38
C GLY A 233 22.87 6.72 2.87
N GLU A 234 22.67 6.71 4.19
CA GLU A 234 21.44 6.24 4.81
C GLU A 234 20.31 7.29 4.72
N LEU A 235 19.12 6.87 4.27
CA LEU A 235 17.93 7.73 4.20
C LEU A 235 17.21 7.76 5.55
N CYS A 236 17.23 8.91 6.22
CA CYS A 236 16.44 9.16 7.42
C CYS A 236 15.11 9.84 7.09
N VAL A 237 14.03 9.41 7.74
CA VAL A 237 12.68 9.97 7.55
C VAL A 237 12.12 10.46 8.89
N LYS A 238 11.59 11.68 8.91
CA LYS A 238 10.87 12.26 10.04
C LYS A 238 9.53 12.81 9.58
N GLY A 239 8.45 12.35 10.20
CA GLY A 239 7.11 12.82 9.88
C GLY A 239 6.04 12.21 10.80
N PRO A 240 4.79 12.70 10.73
CA PRO A 240 3.71 12.21 11.58
C PRO A 240 3.29 10.76 11.28
N GLN A 241 3.67 10.22 10.12
CA GLN A 241 3.43 8.83 9.71
C GLN A 241 4.45 7.82 10.26
N VAL A 242 5.55 8.30 10.84
CA VAL A 242 6.60 7.43 11.40
C VAL A 242 6.07 6.76 12.66
N MET A 243 6.25 5.44 12.76
CA MET A 243 5.76 4.57 13.82
C MET A 243 6.15 5.04 15.23
N LYS A 244 5.48 4.48 16.24
CA LYS A 244 5.82 4.70 17.65
C LYS A 244 7.09 3.95 18.07
N GLY A 245 7.32 2.76 17.52
CA GLY A 245 8.42 1.85 17.86
C GLY A 245 8.07 0.40 17.54
N TYR A 246 8.95 -0.53 17.92
CA TYR A 246 8.72 -1.98 17.87
C TYR A 246 8.33 -2.55 19.23
#